data_AF-A0A835VJQ1-F1
#
_entry.id   AF-A0A835VJQ1-F1
#
_cell.length_a   1.000
_cell.length_b   1.000
_cell.length_c   1.000
_cell.angle_alpha   90.00
_cell.angle_beta   90.00
_cell.angle_gamma   90.00
#
_symmetry.space_group_name_H-M   'P 1'
#
loop_
_entity.id
_entity.type
_entity.pdbx_description
1 polymer ?
#
loop_
_entity_poly.entity_id
_entity_poly.type
_entity_poly.pdbx_seq_one_letter_code
_entity_poly.pdbx_strand_id
1 'polypeptide(L)'
;MSTVGTIGGVSSALASRRGLESIDWTVCCKTCGREFVEVKEFGVSDVVKSMTWCGENICLGIGKEYIILNSTTGASSKVFSCGRSTPLVVPLPSGELILGKDDIGVFVDQNGKLLQDGRICWSEAPTSVVIHKPYGLARLQRHIEIRSLRVPYPLVQTIVLRDVYIIQQGNNCVIAVVGSSIYGLFPVPIDAQIVQLTALGDFEAALALCKLLPPRIQIFEWQRKPP
;
A
#
# COMPACT_ATOMS: atom_id res chain seq x y z
N MET A 1 -4.27 -2.19 -18.78
CA MET A 1 -3.48 -1.24 -17.97
C MET A 1 -3.06 -1.97 -16.71
N SER A 2 -1.81 -2.41 -16.65
CA SER A 2 -1.22 -3.05 -15.47
C SER A 2 -0.65 -1.98 -14.56
N THR A 3 -1.01 -2.01 -13.28
CA THR A 3 -0.55 -1.05 -12.27
C THR A 3 0.86 -1.43 -11.83
N VAL A 4 1.83 -0.53 -12.05
CA VAL A 4 3.22 -0.69 -11.60
C VAL A 4 3.29 -0.31 -10.12
N GLY A 5 3.31 -1.31 -9.24
CA GLY A 5 3.64 -1.11 -7.83
C GLY A 5 5.11 -0.74 -7.71
N THR A 6 5.41 0.41 -7.09
CA THR A 6 6.78 0.81 -6.72
C THR A 6 6.84 0.97 -5.22
N ILE A 7 7.73 0.23 -4.56
CA ILE A 7 8.18 0.51 -3.20
C ILE A 7 9.71 0.41 -3.22
N GLY A 8 10.37 1.27 -2.43
CA GLY A 8 11.82 1.44 -2.41
C GLY A 8 12.60 0.11 -2.42
N GLY A 9 13.50 -0.01 -3.41
CA GLY A 9 14.15 -1.27 -3.78
C GLY A 9 13.44 -1.92 -4.97
N VAL A 10 13.60 -1.31 -6.14
CA VAL A 10 12.77 -1.48 -7.34
C VAL A 10 12.63 -2.96 -7.76
N SER A 11 11.48 -3.56 -7.50
CA SER A 11 11.05 -4.81 -8.14
C SER A 11 9.71 -4.53 -8.77
N SER A 12 9.62 -4.61 -10.09
CA SER A 12 8.44 -4.19 -10.87
C SER A 12 7.94 -5.38 -11.67
N ALA A 13 6.78 -5.90 -11.30
CA ALA A 13 6.16 -6.99 -12.04
C ALA A 13 5.22 -6.41 -13.11
N LEU A 14 5.24 -6.98 -14.32
CA LEU A 14 4.48 -6.49 -15.47
C LEU A 14 3.66 -7.62 -16.08
N ALA A 15 2.36 -7.42 -16.21
CA ALA A 15 1.50 -8.29 -17.02
C ALA A 15 1.33 -7.67 -18.42
N SER A 16 1.54 -8.47 -19.47
CA SER A 16 1.42 -8.03 -20.87
C SER A 16 0.58 -9.02 -21.67
N ARG A 17 -0.36 -8.50 -22.46
CA ARG A 17 -1.18 -9.28 -23.39
C ARG A 17 -0.50 -9.34 -24.76
N ARG A 18 -0.18 -10.53 -25.27
CA ARG A 18 0.19 -10.74 -26.68
C ARG A 18 -0.69 -11.84 -27.27
N GLY A 19 -1.63 -11.47 -28.14
CA GLY A 19 -2.43 -12.43 -28.93
C GLY A 19 -3.95 -12.36 -28.73
N LEU A 20 -4.67 -12.92 -29.70
CA LEU A 20 -6.13 -13.03 -29.78
C LEU A 20 -6.69 -14.26 -29.03
N GLU A 21 -5.82 -15.21 -28.63
CA GLU A 21 -6.20 -16.40 -27.88
C GLU A 21 -5.80 -16.23 -26.42
N SER A 22 -6.79 -16.37 -25.53
CA SER A 22 -6.74 -15.99 -24.11
C SER A 22 -5.81 -16.89 -23.28
N ILE A 23 -4.51 -16.58 -23.26
CA ILE A 23 -3.58 -16.95 -22.18
C ILE A 23 -2.83 -15.67 -21.83
N ASP A 24 -3.15 -15.08 -20.67
CA ASP A 24 -2.43 -13.91 -20.19
C ASP A 24 -1.09 -14.36 -19.58
N TRP A 25 -0.01 -13.71 -20.02
CA TRP A 25 1.34 -14.00 -19.57
C TRP A 25 1.81 -12.92 -18.60
N THR A 26 2.47 -13.35 -17.53
CA THR A 26 3.04 -12.46 -16.52
C THR A 26 4.56 -12.48 -16.62
N VAL A 27 5.15 -11.32 -16.96
CA VAL A 27 6.60 -11.13 -17.02
C VAL A 27 7.07 -10.51 -15.71
N CYS A 28 7.94 -11.22 -15.01
CA CYS A 28 8.44 -10.80 -13.71
C CYS A 28 9.80 -10.13 -13.89
N CYS A 29 9.87 -8.81 -13.71
CA CYS A 29 11.13 -8.09 -13.74
C CYS A 29 11.55 -7.69 -12.32
N LYS A 30 12.85 -7.83 -12.04
CA LYS A 30 13.47 -7.28 -10.83
C LYS A 30 14.51 -6.27 -11.29
N THR A 31 14.59 -5.11 -10.63
CA THR A 31 15.74 -4.25 -10.91
C THR A 31 16.93 -4.69 -10.07
N CYS A 32 18.07 -4.81 -10.74
CA CYS A 32 19.35 -4.96 -10.08
C CYS A 32 20.16 -3.70 -10.44
N GLY A 33 20.21 -2.73 -9.53
CA GLY A 33 20.79 -1.42 -9.82
C GLY A 33 19.92 -0.59 -10.77
N ARG A 34 20.40 -0.33 -12.00
CA ARG A 34 19.69 0.47 -13.02
C ARG A 34 19.14 -0.37 -14.17
N GLU A 35 19.32 -1.68 -14.13
CA GLU A 35 18.90 -2.59 -15.20
C GLU A 35 17.67 -3.37 -14.79
N PHE A 36 16.76 -3.57 -15.76
CA PHE A 36 15.64 -4.50 -15.63
C PHE A 36 16.11 -5.87 -16.09
N VAL A 37 16.10 -6.82 -15.16
CA VAL A 37 16.38 -8.21 -15.48
C VAL A 37 15.06 -8.95 -15.50
N GLU A 38 14.74 -9.52 -16.66
CA GLU A 38 13.65 -10.48 -16.78
C GLU A 38 14.03 -11.73 -15.98
N VAL A 39 13.21 -12.06 -14.99
CA VAL A 39 13.47 -13.20 -14.09
C VAL A 39 12.89 -14.48 -14.69
N LYS A 40 11.59 -14.45 -14.99
CA LYS A 40 10.83 -15.60 -15.49
C LYS A 40 9.46 -15.16 -16.00
N GLU A 41 8.96 -15.89 -16.98
CA GLU A 41 7.60 -15.77 -17.48
C GLU A 41 6.72 -16.88 -16.90
N PHE A 42 5.52 -16.51 -16.44
CA PHE A 42 4.54 -17.45 -15.93
C PHE A 42 3.21 -17.25 -16.65
N GLY A 43 2.64 -18.35 -17.17
CA GLY A 43 1.29 -18.35 -17.69
C GLY A 43 0.28 -18.28 -16.54
N VAL A 44 -0.74 -17.44 -16.69
CA VAL A 44 -1.85 -17.37 -15.73
C VAL A 44 -3.18 -17.72 -16.38
N SER A 45 -4.14 -18.17 -15.57
CA SER A 45 -5.41 -18.70 -16.05
C SER A 45 -6.43 -17.65 -16.48
N ASP A 46 -6.24 -16.37 -16.11
CA ASP A 46 -7.16 -15.26 -16.38
C ASP A 46 -6.43 -13.92 -16.25
N VAL A 47 -7.12 -12.81 -16.49
CA VAL A 47 -6.60 -11.44 -16.51
C VAL A 47 -6.08 -11.02 -15.14
N VAL A 48 -4.80 -10.63 -15.12
CA VAL A 48 -4.16 -9.99 -13.96
C VAL A 48 -4.67 -8.55 -13.82
N LYS A 49 -5.37 -8.27 -12.72
CA LYS A 49 -5.94 -6.95 -12.41
C LYS A 49 -5.08 -6.14 -11.45
N SER A 50 -4.33 -6.80 -10.59
CA SER A 50 -3.36 -6.19 -9.68
C SER A 50 -2.25 -7.18 -9.36
N MET A 51 -1.05 -6.67 -9.08
CA MET A 51 0.09 -7.51 -8.72
C MET A 51 1.13 -6.75 -7.90
N THR A 52 1.84 -7.46 -7.04
CA THR A 52 3.04 -6.93 -6.37
C THR A 52 3.99 -8.06 -5.99
N TRP A 53 5.27 -7.70 -5.86
CA TRP A 53 6.24 -8.56 -5.17
C TRP A 53 5.96 -8.59 -3.67
N CYS A 54 6.13 -9.76 -3.05
CA CYS A 54 6.04 -9.99 -1.61
C CYS A 54 7.15 -10.98 -1.20
N GLY A 55 8.33 -10.44 -0.89
CA GLY A 55 9.54 -11.23 -0.65
C GLY A 55 9.99 -11.95 -1.92
N GLU A 56 10.08 -13.27 -1.85
CA GLU A 56 10.42 -14.15 -3.00
C GLU A 56 9.21 -14.57 -3.82
N ASN A 57 8.01 -14.24 -3.34
CA ASN A 57 6.77 -14.57 -4.02
C ASN A 57 6.19 -13.32 -4.72
N ILE A 58 5.20 -13.56 -5.57
CA ILE A 58 4.42 -12.54 -6.25
C ILE A 58 2.97 -12.77 -5.88
N CYS A 59 2.31 -11.73 -5.36
CA CYS A 59 0.88 -11.76 -5.15
C CYS A 59 0.18 -11.22 -6.40
N LEU A 60 -0.80 -11.98 -6.89
CA LEU A 60 -1.55 -11.68 -8.10
C LEU A 60 -3.04 -11.65 -7.77
N GLY A 61 -3.72 -10.59 -8.19
CA GLY A 61 -5.17 -10.49 -8.25
C GLY A 61 -5.65 -10.86 -9.66
N ILE A 62 -6.16 -12.08 -9.83
CA ILE A 62 -6.52 -12.66 -11.12
C ILE A 62 -8.01 -12.97 -11.15
N GLY A 63 -8.72 -12.45 -12.15
CA GLY A 63 -10.17 -12.61 -12.24
C GLY A 63 -10.89 -12.00 -11.02
N LYS A 64 -11.27 -12.85 -10.06
CA LYS A 64 -11.90 -12.48 -8.77
C LYS A 64 -11.20 -13.10 -7.56
N GLU A 65 -9.96 -13.56 -7.73
CA GLU A 65 -9.22 -14.34 -6.74
C GLU A 65 -7.82 -13.77 -6.53
N TYR A 66 -7.28 -14.00 -5.33
CA TYR A 66 -5.87 -13.75 -5.04
C TYR A 66 -5.10 -15.05 -5.03
N ILE A 67 -3.94 -15.04 -5.67
CA ILE A 67 -2.98 -16.14 -5.67
C ILE A 67 -1.61 -15.64 -5.25
N ILE A 68 -0.85 -16.49 -4.58
CA ILE A 68 0.58 -16.29 -4.33
C ILE A 68 1.34 -17.23 -5.25
N LEU A 69 2.23 -16.66 -6.05
CA LEU A 69 3.09 -17.38 -6.98
C LEU A 69 4.53 -17.33 -6.47
N ASN A 70 5.17 -18.48 -6.32
CA ASN A 70 6.59 -18.54 -6.01
C ASN A 70 7.40 -18.25 -7.29
N SER A 71 8.23 -17.20 -7.26
CA SER A 71 8.96 -16.74 -8.46
C SER A 71 10.08 -17.68 -8.90
N THR A 72 10.52 -18.60 -8.05
CA THR A 72 11.57 -19.57 -8.35
C THR A 72 10.97 -20.87 -8.91
N THR A 73 10.06 -21.48 -8.13
CA THR A 73 9.50 -22.80 -8.45
C THR A 73 8.33 -22.74 -9.42
N GLY A 74 7.63 -21.61 -9.51
CA GLY A 74 6.38 -21.49 -10.26
C GLY A 74 5.17 -22.14 -9.57
N ALA A 75 5.34 -22.68 -8.37
CA ALA A 75 4.21 -23.16 -7.58
C ALA A 75 3.31 -21.99 -7.17
N SER A 76 1.99 -22.18 -7.25
CA SER A 76 1.01 -21.17 -6.86
C SER A 76 0.00 -21.70 -5.86
N SER A 77 -0.38 -20.88 -4.89
CA SER A 77 -1.45 -21.16 -3.93
C SER A 77 -2.54 -20.11 -3.99
N LYS A 78 -3.79 -20.55 -3.86
CA LYS A 78 -4.94 -19.65 -3.75
C LYS A 78 -5.06 -19.12 -2.32
N VAL A 79 -5.36 -17.83 -2.20
CA VAL A 79 -5.55 -17.14 -0.91
C VAL A 79 -7.04 -17.05 -0.57
N PHE A 80 -7.78 -16.15 -1.22
CA PHE A 80 -9.24 -16.04 -1.13
C PHE A 80 -9.81 -15.23 -2.31
N SER A 81 -11.14 -15.12 -2.40
CA SER A 81 -11.84 -14.31 -3.41
C SER A 81 -12.10 -12.87 -2.96
N CYS A 82 -11.95 -11.90 -3.87
CA CYS A 82 -12.13 -10.46 -3.59
C CYS A 82 -13.61 -10.03 -3.48
N GLY A 83 -14.56 -10.97 -3.57
CA GLY A 83 -16.00 -10.69 -3.49
C GLY A 83 -16.49 -9.81 -4.65
N ARG A 84 -17.23 -8.76 -4.33
CA ARG A 84 -17.84 -7.86 -5.32
C ARG A 84 -16.85 -6.85 -5.89
N SER A 85 -15.77 -6.54 -5.16
CA SER A 85 -14.78 -5.55 -5.60
C SER A 85 -13.80 -6.11 -6.64
N THR A 86 -13.01 -5.22 -7.24
CA THR A 86 -11.89 -5.58 -8.12
C THR A 86 -10.70 -6.00 -7.25
N PRO A 87 -9.91 -7.02 -7.64
CA PRO A 87 -8.71 -7.38 -6.90
C PRO A 87 -7.78 -6.19 -6.71
N LEU A 88 -7.49 -5.86 -5.45
CA LEU A 88 -6.61 -4.79 -5.01
C LEU A 88 -5.53 -5.39 -4.12
N VAL A 89 -4.27 -5.31 -4.55
CA VAL A 89 -3.11 -5.78 -3.82
C VAL A 89 -2.28 -4.58 -3.40
N VAL A 90 -2.07 -4.41 -2.09
CA VAL A 90 -1.37 -3.25 -1.53
C VAL A 90 -0.21 -3.76 -0.66
N PRO A 91 1.04 -3.56 -1.07
CA PRO A 91 2.16 -4.03 -0.29
C PRO A 91 2.48 -3.10 0.88
N LEU A 92 2.87 -3.69 2.01
CA LEU A 92 3.34 -2.98 3.19
C LEU A 92 4.88 -2.97 3.24
N PRO A 93 5.51 -1.91 3.76
CA PRO A 93 6.97 -1.83 3.88
C PRO A 93 7.63 -2.94 4.71
N SER A 94 6.85 -3.65 5.54
CA SER A 94 7.31 -4.76 6.37
C SER A 94 7.24 -6.12 5.65
N GLY A 95 6.69 -6.17 4.43
CA GLY A 95 6.64 -7.37 3.58
C GLY A 95 5.27 -8.04 3.51
N GLU A 96 4.37 -7.72 4.45
CA GLU A 96 2.97 -8.15 4.42
C GLU A 96 2.17 -7.39 3.34
N LEU A 97 0.95 -7.84 3.10
CA LEU A 97 0.07 -7.29 2.09
C LEU A 97 -1.31 -6.97 2.69
N ILE A 98 -1.96 -5.94 2.14
CA ILE A 98 -3.39 -5.72 2.30
C ILE A 98 -4.06 -6.12 1.00
N LEU A 99 -4.99 -7.07 1.10
CA LEU A 99 -5.79 -7.56 0.00
C LEU A 99 -7.24 -7.07 0.14
N GLY A 100 -7.77 -6.44 -0.90
CA GLY A 100 -9.14 -5.91 -0.89
C GLY A 100 -10.19 -7.03 -1.01
N LYS A 101 -11.23 -6.99 -0.20
CA LYS A 101 -12.41 -7.84 -0.30
C LYS A 101 -13.64 -7.01 -0.01
N ASP A 102 -14.51 -6.83 -0.99
CA ASP A 102 -15.64 -5.89 -0.88
C ASP A 102 -15.13 -4.48 -0.45
N ASP A 103 -15.58 -3.96 0.68
CA ASP A 103 -15.18 -2.70 1.31
C ASP A 103 -14.16 -2.89 2.45
N ILE A 104 -13.58 -4.08 2.62
CA ILE A 104 -12.56 -4.34 3.65
C ILE A 104 -11.18 -4.62 3.04
N GLY A 105 -10.12 -4.23 3.75
CA GLY A 105 -8.75 -4.69 3.51
C GLY A 105 -8.38 -5.77 4.51
N VAL A 106 -7.93 -6.91 4.01
CA VAL A 106 -7.51 -8.07 4.80
C VAL A 106 -5.99 -8.17 4.76
N PHE A 107 -5.37 -8.27 5.94
CA PHE A 107 -3.93 -8.40 6.07
C PHE A 107 -3.49 -9.85 5.87
N VAL A 108 -2.47 -10.06 5.04
CA VAL A 108 -1.87 -11.37 4.79
C VAL A 108 -0.34 -11.28 4.78
N ASP A 109 0.33 -12.37 5.14
CA ASP A 109 1.77 -12.49 5.01
C ASP A 109 2.20 -12.71 3.54
N GLN A 110 3.51 -12.78 3.31
CA GLN A 110 4.12 -13.05 2.01
C GLN A 110 3.78 -14.43 1.38
N ASN A 111 3.16 -15.32 2.16
CA ASN A 111 2.70 -16.63 1.73
C ASN A 111 1.16 -16.68 1.55
N GLY A 112 0.47 -15.55 1.76
CA GLY A 112 -0.98 -15.45 1.65
C GLY A 112 -1.74 -15.95 2.89
N LYS A 113 -1.06 -16.19 4.01
CA LYS A 113 -1.71 -16.55 5.27
C LYS A 113 -2.32 -15.31 5.92
N LEU A 114 -3.57 -15.42 6.35
CA LEU A 114 -4.27 -14.35 7.06
C LEU A 114 -3.54 -13.97 8.36
N LEU A 115 -3.32 -12.67 8.55
CA LEU A 115 -2.79 -12.12 9.79
C LEU A 115 -3.93 -11.83 10.77
N GLN A 116 -3.68 -11.98 12.07
CA GLN A 116 -4.70 -11.79 13.10
C GLN A 116 -4.94 -10.31 13.46
N ASP A 117 -4.16 -9.39 12.90
CA ASP A 117 -4.17 -7.96 13.25
C ASP A 117 -5.47 -7.22 12.89
N GLY A 118 -6.45 -7.92 12.32
CA GLY A 118 -7.77 -7.40 12.04
C GLY A 118 -7.94 -7.04 10.58
N ARG A 119 -8.99 -6.28 10.29
CA ARG A 119 -9.37 -5.84 8.95
C ARG A 119 -9.57 -4.35 8.98
N ILE A 120 -9.10 -3.66 7.94
CA ILE A 120 -9.38 -2.25 7.76
C ILE A 120 -10.70 -2.12 7.00
N CYS A 121 -11.72 -1.55 7.63
CA CYS A 121 -13.02 -1.34 6.99
C CYS A 121 -13.05 0.02 6.33
N TRP A 122 -13.29 0.08 5.02
CA TRP A 122 -13.46 1.31 4.26
C TRP A 122 -14.92 1.73 4.21
N SER A 123 -15.20 3.00 3.91
CA SER A 123 -16.58 3.45 3.73
C SER A 123 -17.20 2.92 2.42
N GLU A 124 -16.36 2.58 1.44
CA GLU A 124 -16.70 1.85 0.21
C GLU A 124 -15.45 1.14 -0.33
N ALA A 125 -15.64 0.26 -1.33
CA ALA A 125 -14.54 -0.48 -1.96
C ALA A 125 -13.50 0.47 -2.60
N PRO A 126 -12.25 0.54 -2.08
CA PRO A 126 -11.24 1.41 -2.65
C PRO A 126 -10.83 0.93 -4.05
N THR A 127 -10.56 1.88 -4.94
CA THR A 127 -9.98 1.52 -6.25
C THR A 127 -8.45 1.42 -6.19
N SER A 128 -7.82 2.15 -5.27
CA SER A 128 -6.38 2.07 -4.99
C SER A 128 -6.11 2.50 -3.57
N VAL A 129 -5.05 2.00 -2.95
CA VAL A 129 -4.61 2.42 -1.62
C VAL A 129 -3.10 2.67 -1.65
N VAL A 130 -2.68 3.77 -1.03
CA VAL A 130 -1.28 4.14 -0.86
C VAL A 130 -0.94 4.09 0.62
N ILE A 131 0.21 3.49 0.94
CA ILE A 131 0.72 3.38 2.31
C ILE A 131 1.75 4.47 2.54
N HIS A 132 1.40 5.41 3.41
CA HIS A 132 2.30 6.47 3.88
C HIS A 132 2.36 6.37 5.41
N LYS A 133 3.26 5.52 5.92
CA LYS A 133 3.29 5.15 7.35
C LYS A 133 3.26 6.39 8.25
N PRO A 134 2.43 6.40 9.31
CA PRO A 134 1.60 5.29 9.82
C PRO A 134 0.18 5.20 9.21
N TYR A 135 -0.09 5.82 8.06
CA TYR A 135 -1.43 5.91 7.47
C TYR A 135 -1.60 5.12 6.18
N GLY A 136 -2.82 4.66 5.94
CA GLY A 136 -3.29 4.16 4.65
C GLY A 136 -4.26 5.17 4.04
N LEU A 137 -3.99 5.57 2.80
CA LEU A 137 -4.82 6.50 2.02
C LEU A 137 -5.55 5.71 0.95
N ALA A 138 -6.86 5.57 1.10
CA ALA A 138 -7.72 4.89 0.15
C ALA A 138 -8.35 5.89 -0.82
N ARG A 139 -8.22 5.61 -2.13
CA ARG A 139 -8.92 6.36 -3.17
C ARG A 139 -10.30 5.74 -3.37
N LEU A 140 -11.29 6.51 -2.98
CA LEU A 140 -12.71 6.23 -3.09
C LEU A 140 -13.26 7.04 -4.28
N GLN A 141 -14.48 6.74 -4.72
CA GLN A 141 -15.12 7.34 -5.88
C GLN A 141 -15.24 8.88 -5.75
N ARG A 142 -15.44 9.38 -4.53
CA ARG A 142 -15.75 10.81 -4.27
C ARG A 142 -14.74 11.53 -3.39
N HIS A 143 -13.85 10.80 -2.73
CA HIS A 143 -12.92 11.36 -1.76
C HIS A 143 -11.72 10.45 -1.56
N ILE A 144 -10.73 10.93 -0.83
CA ILE A 144 -9.65 10.11 -0.30
C ILE A 144 -9.91 9.93 1.19
N GLU A 145 -9.92 8.68 1.62
CA GLU A 145 -10.15 8.30 3.01
C GLU A 145 -8.82 7.90 3.65
N ILE A 146 -8.46 8.60 4.73
CA ILE A 146 -7.19 8.39 5.43
C ILE A 146 -7.48 7.67 6.74
N ARG A 147 -6.93 6.47 6.87
CA ARG A 147 -7.02 5.67 8.09
C ARG A 147 -5.66 5.46 8.72
N SER A 148 -5.65 5.38 10.04
CA SER A 148 -4.47 4.91 10.78
C SER A 148 -4.28 3.42 10.53
N LEU A 149 -3.04 2.98 10.32
CA LEU A 149 -2.69 1.56 10.22
C LEU A 149 -2.51 0.91 11.61
N ARG A 150 -2.88 1.64 12.68
CA ARG A 150 -2.94 1.11 14.03
C ARG A 150 -4.34 0.57 14.32
N VAL A 151 -4.42 -0.65 14.85
CA VAL A 151 -5.67 -1.26 15.34
C VAL A 151 -6.38 -0.32 16.33
N PRO A 152 -7.70 -0.06 16.19
CA PRO A 152 -8.68 -0.72 15.31
C PRO A 152 -8.87 -0.07 13.93
N TYR A 153 -7.84 0.55 13.39
CA TYR A 153 -7.82 1.25 12.10
C TYR A 153 -8.79 2.43 12.02
N PRO A 154 -8.72 3.40 12.96
CA PRO A 154 -9.65 4.52 12.98
C PRO A 154 -9.53 5.39 11.72
N LEU A 155 -10.66 5.96 11.32
CA LEU A 155 -10.73 7.06 10.35
C LEU A 155 -10.05 8.29 10.96
N VAL A 156 -9.04 8.81 10.27
CA VAL A 156 -8.27 9.99 10.68
C VAL A 156 -8.83 11.22 9.99
N GLN A 157 -8.99 11.15 8.67
CA GLN A 157 -9.42 12.28 7.86
C GLN A 157 -10.08 11.82 6.56
N THR A 158 -11.01 12.62 6.07
CA THR A 158 -11.53 12.52 4.71
C THR A 158 -11.16 13.77 3.93
N ILE A 159 -10.52 13.59 2.77
CA ILE A 159 -10.18 14.69 1.86
C ILE A 159 -11.12 14.61 0.66
N VAL A 160 -11.99 15.61 0.53
CA VAL A 160 -12.96 15.67 -0.56
C VAL A 160 -12.27 16.15 -1.83
N LEU A 161 -11.78 15.20 -2.62
CA LEU A 161 -11.31 15.38 -3.99
C LEU A 161 -12.14 14.47 -4.90
N ARG A 162 -12.93 15.08 -5.78
CA ARG A 162 -13.73 14.34 -6.77
C ARG A 162 -12.87 14.00 -7.97
N ASP A 163 -13.19 12.92 -8.68
CA ASP A 163 -12.56 12.55 -9.94
C ASP A 163 -11.04 12.37 -9.84
N VAL A 164 -10.57 11.87 -8.70
CA VAL A 164 -9.17 11.44 -8.52
C VAL A 164 -8.94 10.22 -9.41
N TYR A 165 -8.08 10.36 -10.41
CA TYR A 165 -7.71 9.25 -11.30
C TYR A 165 -6.70 8.33 -10.64
N ILE A 166 -5.67 8.91 -10.03
CA ILE A 166 -4.51 8.19 -9.49
C ILE A 166 -4.11 8.82 -8.17
N ILE A 167 -3.79 7.98 -7.19
CA ILE A 167 -2.96 8.34 -6.05
C ILE A 167 -1.67 7.53 -6.11
N GLN A 168 -0.53 8.17 -5.86
CA GLN A 168 0.78 7.53 -5.92
C GLN A 168 1.66 8.01 -4.76
N GLN A 169 2.41 7.09 -4.17
CA GLN A 169 3.42 7.45 -3.17
C GLN A 169 4.56 8.23 -3.85
N GLY A 170 4.82 9.45 -3.37
CA GLY A 170 6.04 10.19 -3.64
C GLY A 170 7.06 10.01 -2.52
N ASN A 171 8.18 10.74 -2.60
CA ASN A 171 9.24 10.63 -1.59
C ASN A 171 8.78 11.11 -0.21
N ASN A 172 8.11 12.27 -0.16
CA ASN A 172 7.71 12.94 1.09
C ASN A 172 6.22 13.29 1.16
N CYS A 173 5.45 12.94 0.13
CA CYS A 173 4.02 13.25 0.03
C CYS A 173 3.31 12.18 -0.80
N VAL A 174 1.98 12.18 -0.75
CA VAL A 174 1.17 11.39 -1.69
C VAL A 174 0.72 12.33 -2.80
N ILE A 175 0.96 11.92 -4.04
CA ILE A 175 0.55 12.68 -5.22
C ILE A 175 -0.84 12.20 -5.63
N ALA A 176 -1.78 13.11 -5.82
CA ALA A 176 -3.11 12.83 -6.34
C ALA A 176 -3.32 13.56 -7.67
N VAL A 177 -3.73 12.84 -8.70
CA VAL A 177 -4.06 13.40 -10.02
C VAL A 177 -5.56 13.51 -10.15
N VAL A 178 -6.05 14.72 -10.37
CA VAL A 178 -7.48 15.07 -10.42
C VAL A 178 -7.72 15.92 -11.66
N GLY A 179 -8.49 15.41 -12.63
CA GLY A 179 -8.67 16.13 -13.90
C GLY A 179 -7.32 16.38 -14.60
N SER A 180 -7.05 17.65 -14.90
CA SER A 180 -5.78 18.15 -15.44
C SER A 180 -4.82 18.68 -14.37
N SER A 181 -5.14 18.50 -13.08
CA SER A 181 -4.40 19.05 -11.94
C SER A 181 -3.68 17.95 -11.16
N ILE A 182 -2.54 18.31 -10.58
CA ILE A 182 -1.75 17.45 -9.69
C ILE A 182 -1.71 18.09 -8.31
N TYR A 183 -2.10 17.34 -7.29
CA TYR A 183 -2.11 17.75 -5.89
C TYR A 183 -1.05 16.99 -5.11
N GLY A 184 -0.31 17.69 -4.25
CA GLY A 184 0.55 17.08 -3.24
C GLY A 184 -0.16 17.03 -1.89
N LEU A 185 -0.39 15.83 -1.38
CA LEU A 185 -0.92 15.61 -0.03
C LEU A 185 0.24 15.41 0.93
N PHE A 186 0.50 16.43 1.74
CA PHE A 186 1.58 16.41 2.72
C PHE A 186 1.06 15.98 4.08
N PRO A 187 1.66 14.97 4.72
CA PRO A 187 1.30 14.62 6.09
C PRO A 187 1.67 15.78 7.03
N VAL A 188 0.85 15.99 8.06
CA VAL A 188 1.22 16.86 9.18
C VAL A 188 2.44 16.22 9.87
N PRO A 189 3.48 16.97 10.24
CA PRO A 189 4.63 16.42 10.96
C PRO A 189 4.20 15.69 12.24
N ILE A 190 4.81 14.54 12.53
CA ILE A 190 4.43 13.68 13.67
C ILE A 190 4.48 14.43 15.00
N ASP A 191 5.48 15.30 15.20
CA ASP A 191 5.58 16.15 16.41
C ASP A 191 4.34 17.04 16.59
N ALA A 192 3.86 17.66 15.51
CA ALA A 192 2.67 18.51 15.55
C ALA A 192 1.40 17.68 15.81
N GLN A 193 1.32 16.46 15.25
CA GLN A 193 0.20 15.56 15.50
C GLN A 193 0.15 15.11 16.97
N ILE A 194 1.30 14.80 17.59
CA ILE A 194 1.39 14.46 19.02
C ILE A 194 0.86 15.60 19.88
N VAL A 195 1.27 16.83 19.59
CA VAL A 195 0.78 18.03 20.31
C VAL A 195 -0.73 18.17 20.17
N GLN A 196 -1.26 18.01 18.95
CA GLN A 196 -2.71 18.08 18.69
C GLN A 196 -3.49 17.00 19.45
N LEU A 197 -3.05 15.74 19.39
CA LEU A 197 -3.69 14.62 20.09
C LEU A 197 -3.66 14.81 21.61
N THR A 198 -2.54 15.32 22.14
CA THR A 198 -2.40 15.64 23.57
C THR A 198 -3.37 16.75 23.99
N ALA A 199 -3.52 17.79 23.17
CA ALA A 199 -4.47 18.87 23.41
C ALA A 199 -5.94 18.40 23.34
N LEU A 200 -6.23 17.39 22.50
CA LEU A 200 -7.53 16.74 22.40
C LEU A 200 -7.79 15.69 23.50
N GLY A 201 -6.79 15.38 24.34
CA GLY A 201 -6.88 14.36 25.39
C GLY A 201 -6.74 12.92 24.91
N ASP A 202 -6.40 12.69 23.63
CA ASP A 202 -6.12 11.36 23.08
C ASP A 202 -4.66 10.97 23.32
N PHE A 203 -4.34 10.71 24.59
CA PHE A 203 -2.99 10.35 25.02
C PHE A 203 -2.54 9.00 24.47
N GLU A 204 -3.47 8.08 24.20
CA GLU A 204 -3.15 6.75 23.69
C GLU A 204 -2.65 6.84 22.23
N ALA A 205 -3.31 7.63 21.39
CA ALA A 205 -2.85 7.91 20.03
C ALA A 205 -1.54 8.70 20.04
N ALA A 206 -1.42 9.72 20.90
CA ALA A 206 -0.20 10.51 21.04
C ALA A 206 1.01 9.63 21.41
N LEU A 207 0.86 8.76 22.42
CA LEU A 207 1.93 7.85 22.86
C LEU A 207 2.35 6.86 21.75
N ALA A 208 1.41 6.39 20.93
CA ALA A 208 1.76 5.52 19.82
C ALA A 208 2.57 6.25 18.74
N LEU A 209 2.23 7.51 18.44
CA LEU A 209 3.02 8.33 17.52
C LEU A 209 4.43 8.63 18.08
N CYS A 210 4.56 8.85 19.40
CA CYS A 210 5.87 9.03 20.03
C CYS A 210 6.83 7.86 19.78
N LYS A 211 6.33 6.62 19.73
CA LYS A 211 7.14 5.42 19.46
C LYS A 211 7.70 5.37 18.03
N LEU A 212 7.16 6.19 17.12
CA LEU A 212 7.63 6.30 15.73
C LEU A 212 8.73 7.34 15.56
N LEU A 213 8.90 8.24 16.54
CA LEU A 213 9.97 9.23 16.48
C LEU A 213 11.31 8.51 16.63
N PRO A 214 12.35 8.91 15.86
CA PRO A 214 13.69 8.41 16.09
C PRO A 214 14.10 8.72 17.54
N PRO A 215 14.88 7.85 18.19
CA PRO A 215 15.42 8.16 19.51
C PRO A 215 16.14 9.51 19.40
N ARG A 216 15.64 10.52 20.12
CA ARG A 216 16.31 11.81 20.16
C ARG A 216 17.69 11.53 20.75
N ILE A 217 18.73 11.67 19.94
CA ILE A 217 20.07 11.90 20.47
C ILE A 217 19.90 13.14 21.33
N GLN A 218 19.94 12.98 22.64
CA GLN A 218 20.02 14.09 23.57
C GLN A 218 21.35 14.79 23.30
N ILE A 219 21.36 15.70 22.33
CA ILE A 219 22.28 16.82 22.40
C ILE A 219 21.68 17.66 23.52
N PHE A 220 22.13 17.38 24.74
CA PHE A 220 22.09 18.35 25.82
C PHE A 220 22.92 19.53 25.31
N GLU A 221 22.29 20.46 24.58
CA GLU A 221 22.84 21.80 24.41
C GLU A 221 22.90 22.41 25.81
N TRP A 222 24.04 22.22 26.48
CA TRP A 222 24.46 23.07 27.56
C TRP A 222 24.64 24.48 26.99
N GLN A 223 23.56 25.24 26.88
CA GLN A 223 23.69 26.69 26.68
C GLN A 223 24.36 27.25 27.94
N ARG A 224 25.62 27.68 27.81
CA ARG A 224 26.31 28.47 28.85
C ARG A 224 25.42 29.67 29.18
N LYS A 225 25.14 29.87 30.46
CA LYS A 225 24.58 31.15 30.95
C LYS A 225 25.52 32.28 30.53
N PRO A 226 25.01 33.38 29.93
CA PRO A 226 25.83 34.58 29.70
C PRO A 226 26.32 35.16 31.04
N PRO A 227 27.47 35.87 31.02
CA PRO A 227 28.12 36.41 32.22
C PRO A 227 27.25 37.40 32.99
#